data_AF-A0A2P2JMI2-F1
#
_entry.id   AF-A0A2P2JMI2-F1
#
_cell.length_a   1.000
_cell.length_b   1.000
_cell.length_c   1.000
_cell.angle_alpha   90.00
_cell.angle_beta   90.00
_cell.angle_gamma   90.00
#
_symmetry.space_group_name_H-M   'P 1'
#
loop_
_entity.id
_entity.type
_entity.pdbx_description
1 polymer ?
#
loop_
_entity_poly.entity_id
_entity_poly.type
_entity_poly.pdbx_seq_one_letter_code
_entity_poly.pdbx_strand_id
1 'polypeptide(L)'
;MPVVNLNAIAIDPRNPNLFAVAGLDEYTRLYDIRKYRWDASTNFDQPAYYFCPPHLIGNDAVGITGLSFSDQSELLVSYNDEDIYLFTRDMGLGSIPVETSSLSLSSESSEMKPGTSSSMDADNKLVPQVYKGHRNCETVKGVSFFGPRCEYVVSGSDCGRIFIWKKRGGELIRVMEADKHVVNCIKPHPYMTVLVSSGIEKDIKIWTPKAIERATLPEKIEQKPKARGWMCPVASPQDLMLQLFSLQRRRTSPEHNEESSTFGHELLQLMYTFNATSDISSDDGGDTTSHDDLFS
;
A
#
# COMPACT_ATOMS: atom_id res chain seq x y z
N MET A 1 -2.81 10.53 -19.05
CA MET A 1 -2.94 9.43 -18.07
C MET A 1 -3.13 10.03 -16.70
N PRO A 2 -3.92 9.42 -15.81
CA PRO A 2 -4.01 9.89 -14.43
C PRO A 2 -2.63 9.82 -13.77
N VAL A 3 -2.26 10.87 -13.04
CA VAL A 3 -1.02 10.92 -12.26
C VAL A 3 -1.21 10.06 -11.01
N VAL A 4 -0.34 9.07 -10.82
CA VAL A 4 -0.37 8.20 -9.64
C VAL A 4 0.75 8.60 -8.69
N ASN A 5 0.40 8.96 -7.46
CA ASN A 5 1.38 9.23 -6.40
C ASN A 5 2.00 7.91 -5.94
N LEU A 6 3.32 7.79 -6.07
CA LEU A 6 4.06 6.57 -5.76
C LEU A 6 4.53 6.54 -4.30
N ASN A 7 4.41 5.38 -3.67
CA ASN A 7 4.87 5.13 -2.30
C ASN A 7 6.05 4.16 -2.26
N ALA A 8 6.12 3.23 -3.22
CA ALA A 8 7.06 2.12 -3.19
C ALA A 8 7.67 1.81 -4.56
N ILE A 9 8.94 1.41 -4.53
CA ILE A 9 9.69 0.88 -5.67
C ILE A 9 10.53 -0.31 -5.20
N ALA A 10 10.64 -1.34 -6.04
CA ALA A 10 11.52 -2.48 -5.78
C ALA A 10 12.11 -3.00 -7.09
N ILE A 11 13.35 -3.47 -7.07
CA ILE A 11 14.04 -4.08 -8.22
C ILE A 11 14.10 -5.59 -7.98
N ASP A 12 13.84 -6.39 -9.01
CA ASP A 12 13.98 -7.84 -8.94
C ASP A 12 15.48 -8.22 -8.83
N PRO A 13 15.92 -8.85 -7.73
CA PRO A 13 17.33 -9.19 -7.53
C PRO A 13 17.83 -10.26 -8.50
N ARG A 14 16.94 -11.08 -9.10
CA ARG A 14 17.33 -12.07 -10.12
C ARG A 14 17.44 -11.46 -11.51
N ASN A 15 16.67 -10.41 -11.78
CA ASN A 15 16.67 -9.73 -13.06
C ASN A 15 16.58 -8.22 -12.84
N PRO A 16 17.73 -7.52 -12.71
CA PRO A 16 17.76 -6.10 -12.37
C PRO A 16 17.20 -5.18 -13.46
N ASN A 17 16.83 -5.74 -14.63
CA ASN A 17 16.11 -5.01 -15.65
C ASN A 17 14.62 -4.82 -15.29
N LEU A 18 14.09 -5.62 -14.37
CA LEU A 18 12.72 -5.55 -13.92
C LEU A 18 12.61 -4.78 -12.61
N PHE A 19 11.73 -3.78 -12.57
CA PHE A 19 11.43 -3.05 -11.35
C PHE A 19 9.93 -2.81 -11.22
N ALA A 20 9.43 -2.93 -10.00
CA ALA A 20 8.03 -2.71 -9.66
C ALA A 20 7.86 -1.35 -8.99
N VAL A 21 6.77 -0.65 -9.33
CA VAL A 21 6.34 0.59 -8.68
C VAL A 21 4.89 0.48 -8.26
N ALA A 22 4.54 1.11 -7.14
CA ALA A 22 3.18 1.14 -6.61
C ALA A 22 2.93 2.37 -5.74
N GLY A 23 1.67 2.72 -5.54
CA GLY A 23 1.27 4.01 -4.99
C GLY A 23 -0.12 4.04 -4.38
N LEU A 24 -0.82 5.16 -4.57
CA LEU A 24 -2.17 5.38 -4.04
C LEU A 24 -3.29 4.60 -4.73
N ASP A 25 -2.97 3.73 -5.69
CA ASP A 25 -3.92 2.86 -6.35
C ASP A 25 -3.67 1.39 -6.01
N GLU A 26 -4.58 0.51 -6.44
CA GLU A 26 -4.57 -0.90 -6.07
C GLU A 26 -3.53 -1.74 -6.85
N TYR A 27 -2.91 -1.17 -7.89
CA TYR A 27 -2.07 -1.90 -8.82
C TYR A 27 -0.57 -1.73 -8.55
N THR A 28 0.13 -2.84 -8.41
CA THR A 28 1.58 -2.86 -8.62
C THR A 28 1.88 -2.98 -10.10
N ARG A 29 2.79 -2.14 -10.60
CA ARG A 29 3.19 -2.09 -12.01
C ARG A 29 4.63 -2.55 -12.15
N LEU A 30 4.88 -3.57 -12.96
CA LEU A 30 6.21 -4.10 -13.25
C LEU A 30 6.70 -3.58 -14.60
N TYR A 31 7.85 -2.91 -14.62
CA TYR A 31 8.48 -2.35 -15.82
C TYR A 31 9.75 -3.11 -16.19
N ASP A 32 10.08 -3.15 -17.48
CA ASP A 32 11.38 -3.64 -18.00
C ASP A 32 12.17 -2.45 -18.55
N ILE A 33 13.27 -2.08 -17.87
CA ILE A 33 14.08 -0.91 -18.22
C ILE A 33 14.71 -1.03 -19.62
N ARG A 34 14.90 -2.25 -20.13
CA ARG A 34 15.50 -2.46 -21.46
C ARG A 34 14.55 -2.11 -22.60
N LYS A 35 13.24 -2.06 -22.31
CA LYS A 35 12.24 -1.56 -23.27
C LYS A 35 12.32 -0.04 -23.41
N TYR A 36 13.06 0.65 -22.54
CA TYR A 36 13.21 2.10 -22.57
C TYR A 36 14.32 2.51 -23.54
N ARG A 37 13.96 3.25 -24.60
CA ARG A 37 14.92 3.92 -25.48
C ARG A 37 15.04 5.39 -25.08
N TRP A 38 16.26 5.90 -25.13
CA TRP A 38 16.62 7.27 -24.75
C TRP A 38 16.04 8.35 -25.68
N ASP A 39 15.42 7.95 -26.79
CA ASP A 39 14.99 8.82 -27.89
C ASP A 39 13.57 9.40 -27.74
N ALA A 40 12.86 9.10 -26.64
CA ALA A 40 11.55 9.68 -26.30
C ALA A 40 10.46 9.58 -27.40
N SER A 41 10.56 8.60 -28.33
CA SER A 41 9.67 8.43 -29.49
C SER A 41 8.61 7.31 -29.49
N THR A 42 8.50 6.41 -28.50
CA THR A 42 7.57 5.26 -28.50
C THR A 42 6.67 5.18 -27.26
N ASN A 43 5.34 5.14 -27.42
CA ASN A 43 4.32 4.89 -26.37
C ASN A 43 4.88 4.23 -25.09
N PHE A 44 5.30 5.10 -24.15
CA PHE A 44 6.27 4.82 -23.08
C PHE A 44 5.64 4.25 -21.81
N ASP A 45 4.33 4.09 -21.82
CA ASP A 45 3.57 4.21 -20.58
C ASP A 45 3.07 2.88 -20.02
N GLN A 46 3.28 1.77 -20.76
CA GLN A 46 2.68 0.49 -20.40
C GLN A 46 3.64 -0.39 -19.61
N PRO A 47 3.30 -0.75 -18.36
CA PRO A 47 4.06 -1.74 -17.61
C PRO A 47 3.96 -3.10 -18.30
N ALA A 48 4.99 -3.92 -18.10
CA ALA A 48 5.03 -5.29 -18.58
C ALA A 48 3.93 -6.15 -17.92
N TYR A 49 3.68 -5.93 -16.62
CA TYR A 49 2.68 -6.65 -15.85
C TYR A 49 2.02 -5.77 -14.78
N TYR A 50 0.74 -6.00 -14.53
CA TYR A 50 0.03 -5.51 -13.36
C TYR A 50 -0.19 -6.63 -12.33
N PHE A 51 -0.13 -6.30 -11.04
CA PHE A 51 -0.50 -7.21 -9.95
C PHE A 51 -1.52 -6.51 -9.06
N CYS A 52 -2.66 -7.17 -8.84
CA CYS A 52 -3.70 -6.74 -7.91
C CYS A 52 -4.52 -7.97 -7.47
N PRO A 53 -4.84 -8.15 -6.18
CA PRO A 53 -5.74 -9.19 -5.73
C PRO A 53 -7.12 -9.01 -6.38
N PRO A 54 -7.78 -10.07 -6.86
CA PRO A 54 -9.02 -9.95 -7.62
C PRO A 54 -10.17 -9.18 -6.95
N HIS A 55 -10.20 -9.15 -5.62
CA HIS A 55 -11.26 -8.51 -4.83
C HIS A 55 -10.97 -7.04 -4.49
N LEU A 56 -9.76 -6.53 -4.81
CA LEU A 56 -9.38 -5.14 -4.62
C LEU A 56 -9.46 -4.32 -5.91
N ILE A 57 -9.71 -4.97 -7.05
CA ILE A 57 -9.85 -4.33 -8.37
C ILE A 57 -11.04 -3.37 -8.33
N GLY A 58 -10.80 -2.10 -8.67
CA GLY A 58 -11.81 -1.05 -8.70
C GLY A 58 -12.15 -0.46 -7.33
N ASN A 59 -11.29 -0.67 -6.32
CA ASN A 59 -11.45 -0.08 -5.00
C ASN A 59 -10.52 1.13 -4.83
N ASP A 60 -11.06 2.33 -5.04
CA ASP A 60 -10.31 3.60 -4.98
C ASP A 60 -9.81 3.98 -3.56
N ALA A 61 -10.25 3.28 -2.52
CA ALA A 61 -9.80 3.51 -1.14
C ALA A 61 -8.52 2.71 -0.80
N VAL A 62 -8.05 1.86 -1.72
CA VAL A 62 -6.92 0.96 -1.49
C VAL A 62 -5.65 1.56 -2.08
N GLY A 63 -4.58 1.53 -1.29
CA GLY A 63 -3.26 1.98 -1.70
C GLY A 63 -2.17 1.02 -1.27
N ILE A 64 -1.11 0.96 -2.06
CA ILE A 64 0.07 0.15 -1.77
C ILE A 64 1.11 1.03 -1.08
N THR A 65 1.70 0.49 -0.02
CA THR A 65 2.67 1.19 0.82
C THR A 65 4.07 0.57 0.76
N GLY A 66 4.17 -0.71 0.40
CA GLY A 66 5.43 -1.43 0.43
C GLY A 66 5.54 -2.51 -0.62
N LEU A 67 6.74 -2.62 -1.22
CA LEU A 67 7.10 -3.65 -2.18
C LEU A 67 8.40 -4.35 -1.76
N SER A 68 8.50 -5.64 -2.01
CA SER A 68 9.75 -6.40 -1.86
C SER A 68 9.79 -7.60 -2.78
N PHE A 69 10.92 -7.82 -3.46
CA PHE A 69 11.17 -9.04 -4.22
C PHE A 69 11.92 -10.08 -3.40
N SER A 70 11.59 -11.35 -3.60
CA SER A 70 12.39 -12.46 -3.08
C SER A 70 13.59 -12.71 -3.99
N ASP A 71 14.54 -13.48 -3.47
CA ASP A 71 15.58 -14.13 -4.25
C ASP A 71 15.03 -15.13 -5.29
N GLN A 72 13.70 -15.31 -5.39
CA GLN A 72 12.99 -16.14 -6.36
C GLN A 72 12.14 -15.36 -7.38
N SER A 73 12.22 -14.03 -7.40
CA SER A 73 11.35 -13.14 -8.19
C SER A 73 9.87 -13.25 -7.80
N GLU A 74 9.56 -13.67 -6.57
CA GLU A 74 8.24 -13.50 -5.98
C GLU A 74 8.11 -12.08 -5.42
N LEU A 75 6.91 -11.53 -5.43
CA LEU A 75 6.65 -10.15 -5.06
C LEU A 75 5.73 -10.07 -3.84
N LEU A 76 6.20 -9.42 -2.78
CA LEU A 76 5.37 -8.99 -1.66
C LEU A 76 4.85 -7.59 -1.91
N VAL A 77 3.56 -7.41 -1.66
CA VAL A 77 2.85 -6.14 -1.79
C VAL A 77 2.10 -5.88 -0.49
N SER A 78 2.46 -4.82 0.22
CA SER A 78 1.77 -4.37 1.43
C SER A 78 0.77 -3.29 1.07
N TYR A 79 -0.50 -3.56 1.32
CA TYR A 79 -1.60 -2.63 1.14
C TYR A 79 -1.87 -1.88 2.44
N ASN A 80 -2.58 -0.75 2.34
CA ASN A 80 -3.17 -0.10 3.50
C ASN A 80 -4.09 -1.08 4.28
N ASP A 81 -4.30 -0.77 5.55
CA ASP A 81 -4.95 -1.60 6.57
C ASP A 81 -4.12 -2.78 7.07
N GLU A 82 -4.51 -4.03 6.79
CA GLU A 82 -3.95 -5.20 7.47
C GLU A 82 -3.37 -6.27 6.54
N ASP A 83 -3.50 -6.07 5.22
CA ASP A 83 -3.24 -7.12 4.23
C ASP A 83 -1.90 -6.94 3.50
N ILE A 84 -1.13 -8.03 3.49
CA ILE A 84 0.05 -8.19 2.65
C ILE A 84 -0.18 -9.36 1.72
N TYR A 85 0.02 -9.17 0.42
CA TYR A 85 -0.13 -10.22 -0.59
C TYR A 85 1.22 -10.67 -1.12
N LEU A 86 1.33 -11.98 -1.36
CA LEU A 86 2.44 -12.60 -2.09
C LEU A 86 1.96 -12.99 -3.48
N PHE A 87 2.61 -12.43 -4.49
CA PHE A 87 2.42 -12.77 -5.89
C PHE A 87 3.59 -13.59 -6.42
N THR A 88 3.28 -14.66 -7.14
CA THR A 88 4.23 -15.35 -8.01
C THR A 88 4.18 -14.74 -9.41
N ARG A 89 5.20 -14.99 -10.23
CA ARG A 89 5.35 -14.38 -11.56
C ARG A 89 4.16 -14.65 -12.50
N ASP A 90 3.54 -15.80 -12.36
CA ASP A 90 2.38 -16.28 -13.12
C ASP A 90 1.05 -15.61 -12.75
N MET A 91 1.01 -14.85 -11.64
CA MET A 91 -0.20 -14.14 -11.20
C MET A 91 -0.35 -12.73 -11.83
N GLY A 92 0.57 -12.30 -12.69
CA GLY A 92 0.51 -10.99 -13.32
C GLY A 92 -0.63 -10.90 -14.35
N LEU A 93 -1.43 -9.83 -14.29
CA LEU A 93 -2.59 -9.57 -15.15
C LEU A 93 -2.22 -9.14 -16.60
N GLY A 94 -0.97 -9.32 -17.02
CA GLY A 94 -0.46 -8.83 -18.31
C GLY A 94 -0.31 -7.31 -18.35
N SER A 95 -0.24 -6.73 -19.55
CA SER A 95 0.11 -5.32 -19.79
C SER A 95 -1.08 -4.35 -19.78
N ILE A 96 -2.29 -4.80 -19.42
CA ILE A 96 -3.50 -3.94 -19.34
C ILE A 96 -4.38 -4.44 -18.18
N PRO A 97 -4.76 -3.61 -17.20
CA PRO A 97 -5.84 -3.94 -16.27
C PRO A 97 -7.12 -3.88 -17.10
N VAL A 98 -7.73 -5.03 -17.37
CA VAL A 98 -9.02 -5.05 -18.07
C VAL A 98 -10.04 -4.36 -17.17
N GLU A 99 -10.43 -3.14 -17.52
CA GLU A 99 -11.64 -2.53 -16.99
C GLU A 99 -12.80 -3.48 -17.29
N THR A 100 -13.33 -4.12 -16.25
CA THR A 100 -14.55 -4.93 -16.35
C THR A 100 -15.74 -3.99 -16.53
N SER A 101 -15.90 -3.48 -17.74
CA SER A 101 -17.04 -2.67 -18.15
C SER A 101 -17.41 -2.98 -19.61
N SER A 102 -17.77 -4.24 -19.90
CA SER A 102 -18.82 -4.58 -20.88
C SER A 102 -18.96 -6.09 -21.04
N LEU A 103 -20.02 -6.63 -20.43
CA LEU A 103 -20.72 -7.77 -21.01
C LEU A 103 -21.29 -7.30 -22.35
N SER A 104 -20.56 -7.49 -23.45
CA SER A 104 -21.10 -7.30 -24.79
C SER A 104 -21.60 -8.64 -25.31
N LEU A 105 -22.94 -8.71 -25.39
CA LEU A 105 -23.70 -9.73 -26.07
C LEU A 105 -23.17 -9.97 -27.48
N SER A 106 -23.17 -11.26 -27.83
CA SER A 106 -22.93 -11.84 -29.14
C SER A 106 -23.25 -10.95 -30.34
N SER A 107 -22.30 -10.85 -31.26
CA SER A 107 -22.60 -10.72 -32.69
C SER A 107 -21.62 -11.56 -33.47
N GLU A 108 -22.20 -12.52 -34.15
CA GLU A 108 -21.62 -13.62 -34.89
C GLU A 108 -21.22 -13.10 -36.29
N SER A 109 -19.97 -13.29 -36.68
CA SER A 109 -19.63 -13.65 -38.06
C SER A 109 -18.23 -14.25 -38.13
N SER A 110 -18.19 -15.39 -38.81
CA SER A 110 -17.12 -16.35 -38.98
C SER A 110 -15.91 -15.81 -39.75
N GLU A 111 -14.69 -16.25 -39.39
CA GLU A 111 -13.78 -16.94 -40.31
C GLU A 111 -12.61 -17.63 -39.58
N MET A 112 -12.31 -18.86 -40.02
CA MET A 112 -11.46 -19.87 -39.36
C MET A 112 -9.94 -19.60 -39.43
N LYS A 113 -9.19 -20.00 -38.38
CA LYS A 113 -7.93 -20.76 -38.52
C LYS A 113 -7.77 -21.83 -37.41
N PRO A 114 -7.15 -22.99 -37.71
CA PRO A 114 -7.30 -24.22 -36.92
C PRO A 114 -6.14 -24.50 -35.96
N GLY A 115 -6.43 -25.26 -34.89
CA GLY A 115 -5.41 -26.07 -34.19
C GLY A 115 -5.28 -25.92 -32.68
N THR A 116 -6.36 -25.74 -31.92
CA THR A 116 -6.33 -25.92 -30.45
C THR A 116 -7.09 -27.19 -30.09
N SER A 117 -6.36 -28.23 -29.67
CA SER A 117 -6.95 -29.36 -28.95
C SER A 117 -7.42 -28.86 -27.59
N SER A 118 -8.72 -28.57 -27.52
CA SER A 118 -9.46 -28.38 -26.28
C SER A 118 -9.45 -29.65 -25.45
N SER A 119 -9.23 -29.54 -24.15
CA SER A 119 -10.18 -30.06 -23.17
C SER A 119 -9.76 -29.69 -21.74
N MET A 120 -10.65 -28.97 -21.08
CA MET A 120 -10.88 -28.99 -19.63
C MET A 120 -9.71 -28.53 -18.76
N ASP A 121 -9.75 -27.26 -18.33
CA ASP A 121 -9.48 -26.99 -16.91
C ASP A 121 -10.35 -25.84 -16.45
N ALA A 122 -11.06 -26.08 -15.35
CA ALA A 122 -11.86 -25.09 -14.67
C ALA A 122 -10.98 -23.90 -14.29
N ASP A 123 -11.62 -22.73 -14.24
CA ASP A 123 -11.16 -21.44 -13.76
C ASP A 123 -10.38 -21.53 -12.42
N ASN A 124 -9.13 -22.00 -12.47
CA ASN A 124 -8.26 -22.12 -11.31
C ASN A 124 -7.52 -20.80 -11.15
N LYS A 125 -8.29 -19.72 -10.92
CA LYS A 125 -7.77 -18.38 -10.69
C LYS A 125 -6.85 -18.45 -9.47
N LEU A 126 -5.55 -18.29 -9.69
CA LEU A 126 -4.54 -18.33 -8.64
C LEU A 126 -4.79 -17.19 -7.65
N VAL A 127 -5.23 -17.55 -6.45
CA VAL A 127 -5.46 -16.57 -5.36
C VAL A 127 -4.11 -16.31 -4.67
N PRO A 128 -3.66 -15.05 -4.57
CA PRO A 128 -2.41 -14.73 -3.88
C PRO A 128 -2.51 -15.06 -2.39
N GLN A 129 -1.41 -15.54 -1.81
CA GLN A 129 -1.32 -15.78 -0.37
C GLN A 129 -1.38 -14.43 0.37
N VAL A 130 -2.18 -14.37 1.44
CA VAL A 130 -2.34 -13.18 2.29
C VAL A 130 -1.71 -13.39 3.67
N TYR A 131 -1.11 -12.33 4.23
CA TYR A 131 -0.65 -12.24 5.62
C TYR A 131 -1.41 -11.10 6.32
N LYS A 132 -1.98 -11.41 7.49
CA LYS A 132 -2.86 -10.49 8.23
C LYS A 132 -2.37 -10.23 9.66
N GLY A 133 -2.89 -9.17 10.26
CA GLY A 133 -2.72 -8.83 11.68
C GLY A 133 -1.75 -7.69 11.98
N HIS A 134 -0.93 -7.28 11.00
CA HIS A 134 -0.23 -6.00 11.09
C HIS A 134 -1.19 -4.84 10.84
N ARG A 135 -0.81 -3.62 11.25
CA ARG A 135 -1.61 -2.41 11.06
C ARG A 135 -0.85 -1.41 10.20
N ASN A 136 -1.52 -0.91 9.18
CA ASN A 136 -1.03 -0.03 8.14
C ASN A 136 -2.11 0.97 7.71
N CYS A 137 -2.69 1.69 8.65
CA CYS A 137 -3.80 2.61 8.40
C CYS A 137 -3.41 4.09 8.58
N GLU A 138 -2.24 4.38 9.16
CA GLU A 138 -1.82 5.75 9.48
C GLU A 138 -0.60 6.21 8.69
N THR A 139 0.25 5.29 8.23
CA THR A 139 1.54 5.61 7.59
C THR A 139 1.88 4.64 6.46
N VAL A 140 3.07 4.78 5.85
CA VAL A 140 3.56 3.87 4.80
C VAL A 140 4.46 2.79 5.43
N LYS A 141 4.21 1.51 5.12
CA LYS A 141 4.95 0.37 5.67
C LYS A 141 5.85 -0.32 4.67
N GLY A 142 7.08 -0.57 5.10
CA GLY A 142 7.97 -1.52 4.48
C GLY A 142 7.58 -2.96 4.81
N VAL A 143 7.65 -3.81 3.79
CA VAL A 143 7.58 -5.28 3.90
C VAL A 143 8.88 -5.87 3.37
N SER A 144 9.30 -7.04 3.85
CA SER A 144 10.45 -7.76 3.31
C SER A 144 10.35 -9.26 3.49
N PHE A 145 11.02 -10.01 2.62
CA PHE A 145 11.34 -11.41 2.88
C PHE A 145 12.43 -11.53 3.95
N PHE A 146 12.44 -12.64 4.70
CA PHE A 146 13.44 -12.90 5.72
C PHE A 146 13.82 -14.39 5.77
N GLY A 147 15.04 -14.66 6.24
CA GLY A 147 15.65 -15.98 6.23
C GLY A 147 16.48 -16.24 4.98
N PRO A 148 17.43 -17.18 5.04
CA PRO A 148 18.38 -17.47 3.95
C PRO A 148 17.72 -17.99 2.67
N ARG A 149 16.46 -18.42 2.71
CA ARG A 149 15.70 -18.92 1.55
C ARG A 149 14.36 -18.21 1.38
N CYS A 150 14.24 -16.98 1.91
CA CYS A 150 12.99 -16.23 1.94
C CYS A 150 11.82 -17.03 2.53
N GLU A 151 12.08 -17.86 3.55
CA GLU A 151 11.06 -18.71 4.17
C GLU A 151 10.10 -17.95 5.10
N TYR A 152 10.41 -16.70 5.43
CA TYR A 152 9.62 -15.81 6.28
C TYR A 152 9.27 -14.51 5.57
N VAL A 153 8.18 -13.90 6.03
CA VAL A 153 7.76 -12.54 5.68
C VAL A 153 7.83 -11.69 6.94
N VAL A 154 8.31 -10.46 6.81
CA VAL A 154 8.40 -9.51 7.92
C VAL A 154 7.81 -8.16 7.54
N SER A 155 7.12 -7.53 8.49
CA SER A 155 6.53 -6.19 8.31
C SER A 155 6.56 -5.40 9.62
N GLY A 156 6.66 -4.07 9.49
CA GLY A 156 6.41 -3.13 10.58
C GLY A 156 4.91 -2.88 10.76
N SER A 157 4.54 -2.17 11.83
CA SER A 157 3.14 -1.88 12.13
C SER A 157 2.97 -0.54 12.83
N ASP A 158 1.81 0.09 12.63
CA ASP A 158 1.34 1.28 13.36
C ASP A 158 1.09 1.02 14.85
N CYS A 159 1.18 -0.24 15.31
CA CYS A 159 1.14 -0.58 16.74
C CYS A 159 2.53 -0.68 17.39
N GLY A 160 3.60 -0.30 16.69
CA GLY A 160 4.96 -0.29 17.22
C GLY A 160 5.61 -1.67 17.28
N ARG A 161 5.01 -2.66 16.60
CA ARG A 161 5.47 -4.05 16.62
C ARG A 161 5.94 -4.49 15.24
N ILE A 162 6.87 -5.43 15.24
CA ILE A 162 7.29 -6.21 14.08
C ILE A 162 6.50 -7.52 14.07
N PHE A 163 5.99 -7.87 12.90
CA PHE A 163 5.30 -9.13 12.67
C PHE A 163 6.15 -10.01 11.76
N ILE A 164 6.22 -11.31 12.09
CA ILE A 164 6.95 -12.31 11.33
C ILE A 164 6.00 -13.48 11.05
N TRP A 165 5.82 -13.80 9.78
CA TRP A 165 5.03 -14.94 9.32
C TRP A 165 5.91 -15.94 8.61
N LYS A 166 5.49 -17.21 8.62
CA LYS A 166 5.99 -18.22 7.70
C LYS A 166 5.45 -17.91 6.30
N LYS A 167 6.34 -17.81 5.29
CA LYS A 167 5.95 -17.54 3.90
C LYS A 167 4.90 -18.54 3.43
N ARG A 168 5.16 -19.83 3.62
CA ARG A 168 4.23 -20.92 3.27
C ARG A 168 3.11 -21.03 4.30
N GLY A 169 1.87 -20.80 3.86
CA GLY A 169 0.66 -20.97 4.66
C GLY A 169 0.26 -19.74 5.48
N GLY A 170 1.05 -18.67 5.48
CA GLY A 170 0.67 -17.40 6.11
C GLY A 170 0.62 -17.42 7.64
N GLU A 171 1.16 -18.47 8.28
CA GLU A 171 1.14 -18.63 9.73
C GLU A 171 1.95 -17.51 10.41
N LEU A 172 1.32 -16.72 11.27
CA LEU A 172 2.02 -15.75 12.11
C LEU A 172 2.84 -16.52 13.16
N ILE A 173 4.15 -16.33 13.19
CA ILE A 173 5.06 -17.09 14.08
C ILE A 173 5.67 -16.24 15.18
N ARG A 174 5.73 -14.93 15.01
CA ARG A 174 6.28 -14.03 16.03
C ARG A 174 5.74 -12.62 15.90
N VAL A 175 5.53 -11.99 17.05
CA VAL A 175 5.27 -10.56 17.18
C VAL A 175 6.27 -10.00 18.19
N MET A 176 6.96 -8.91 17.85
CA MET A 176 8.02 -8.32 18.66
C MET A 176 7.75 -6.84 18.86
N GLU A 177 7.83 -6.34 20.09
CA GLU A 177 7.76 -4.91 20.35
C GLU A 177 9.07 -4.25 19.95
N ALA A 178 9.00 -3.32 18.99
CA ALA A 178 10.16 -2.62 18.47
C ALA A 178 10.14 -1.15 18.88
N ASP A 179 9.01 -0.47 18.69
CA ASP A 179 8.83 0.94 19.00
C ASP A 179 7.60 1.15 19.90
N LYS A 180 7.57 2.31 20.57
CA LYS A 180 6.41 2.69 21.40
C LYS A 180 5.18 2.93 20.54
N HIS A 181 5.38 3.59 19.39
CA HIS A 181 4.32 4.07 18.51
C HIS A 181 4.26 3.30 17.19
N VAL A 182 5.19 3.55 16.26
CA VAL A 182 5.05 3.15 14.86
C VAL A 182 6.37 2.61 14.32
N VAL A 183 6.35 1.46 13.66
CA VAL A 183 7.48 0.92 12.87
C VAL A 183 7.16 1.10 11.39
N ASN A 184 7.94 1.87 10.65
CA ASN A 184 7.72 2.13 9.22
C ASN A 184 8.60 1.27 8.34
N CYS A 185 9.88 1.18 8.68
CA CYS A 185 10.87 0.50 7.86
C CYS A 185 11.32 -0.78 8.56
N ILE A 186 11.38 -1.87 7.79
CA ILE A 186 12.05 -3.10 8.18
C ILE A 186 12.92 -3.56 7.03
N LYS A 187 14.19 -3.87 7.31
CA LYS A 187 15.12 -4.39 6.31
C LYS A 187 15.95 -5.55 6.87
N PRO A 188 15.97 -6.70 6.19
CA PRO A 188 16.84 -7.81 6.56
C PRO A 188 18.27 -7.56 6.09
N HIS A 189 19.23 -8.17 6.79
CA HIS A 189 20.58 -8.33 6.24
C HIS A 189 20.55 -9.38 5.12
N PRO A 190 21.26 -9.16 3.98
CA PRO A 190 21.19 -10.04 2.81
C PRO A 190 21.66 -11.48 3.06
N TYR A 191 22.55 -11.70 4.04
CA TYR A 191 23.19 -13.02 4.27
C TYR A 191 23.14 -13.51 5.72
N MET A 192 22.75 -12.65 6.66
CA MET A 192 22.79 -12.95 8.09
C MET A 192 21.38 -12.88 8.61
N THR A 193 21.07 -13.70 9.61
CA THR A 193 19.77 -13.66 10.29
C THR A 193 19.72 -12.42 11.19
N VAL A 194 19.68 -11.23 10.61
CA VAL A 194 19.64 -9.94 11.29
C VAL A 194 18.56 -9.09 10.63
N LEU A 195 17.80 -8.38 11.44
CA LEU A 195 16.80 -7.40 10.97
C LEU A 195 17.15 -6.03 11.51
N VAL A 196 16.87 -5.00 10.73
CA VAL A 196 16.90 -3.61 11.16
C VAL A 196 15.48 -3.05 11.10
N SER A 197 15.06 -2.34 12.13
CA SER A 197 13.79 -1.62 12.15
C SER A 197 13.98 -0.13 12.47
N SER A 198 13.12 0.70 11.89
CA SER A 198 13.05 2.13 12.16
C SER A 198 11.60 2.61 12.11
N GLY A 199 11.27 3.51 13.01
CA GLY A 199 9.94 4.07 13.18
C GLY A 199 9.91 5.59 13.06
N ILE A 200 8.95 6.20 13.76
CA ILE A 200 8.88 7.65 14.01
C ILE A 200 9.79 8.05 15.19
N GLU A 201 10.22 7.06 15.98
CA GLU A 201 11.17 7.25 17.06
C GLU A 201 12.56 7.67 16.54
N LYS A 202 13.40 8.20 17.44
CA LYS A 202 14.71 8.77 17.11
C LYS A 202 15.84 7.74 16.99
N ASP A 203 15.53 6.45 17.00
CA ASP A 203 16.50 5.38 17.01
C ASP A 203 16.26 4.33 15.90
N ILE A 204 17.32 3.60 15.59
CA ILE A 204 17.29 2.45 14.69
C ILE A 204 17.67 1.23 15.53
N LYS A 205 16.89 0.16 15.41
CA LYS A 205 17.09 -1.06 16.21
C LYS A 205 17.60 -2.19 15.35
N ILE A 206 18.61 -2.91 15.84
CA ILE A 206 19.19 -4.08 15.20
C ILE A 206 18.82 -5.33 15.99
N TRP A 207 18.19 -6.29 15.33
CA TRP A 207 17.68 -7.52 15.91
C TRP A 207 18.58 -8.69 15.51
N THR A 208 19.07 -9.42 16.50
CA THR A 208 19.91 -10.62 16.31
C THR A 208 19.30 -11.81 17.06
N PRO A 209 19.36 -13.03 16.51
CA PRO A 209 18.84 -14.23 17.15
C PRO A 209 19.76 -14.63 18.29
N LYS A 210 19.43 -14.18 19.50
CA LYS A 210 20.14 -14.57 20.74
C LYS A 210 19.36 -15.56 21.59
N ALA A 211 18.07 -15.77 21.28
CA ALA A 211 17.21 -16.65 22.05
C ALA A 211 17.58 -18.12 21.82
N ILE A 212 17.78 -18.85 22.91
CA ILE A 212 18.00 -20.30 22.91
C ILE A 212 16.66 -21.04 22.79
N GLU A 213 15.60 -20.46 23.35
CA GLU A 213 14.25 -21.01 23.34
C GLU A 213 13.45 -20.51 22.12
N ARG A 214 12.51 -21.35 21.65
CA ARG A 214 11.56 -20.96 20.61
C ARG A 214 10.62 -19.90 21.17
N ALA A 215 10.32 -18.85 20.41
CA ALA A 215 9.28 -17.92 20.83
C ALA A 215 7.92 -18.59 20.76
N THR A 216 7.16 -18.37 21.82
CA THR A 216 5.72 -18.60 21.86
C THR A 216 5.02 -17.37 21.29
N LEU A 217 3.96 -17.57 20.51
CA LEU A 217 3.09 -16.48 20.13
C LEU A 217 2.40 -15.91 21.38
N PRO A 218 2.21 -14.58 21.46
CA PRO A 218 1.35 -14.02 22.49
C PRO A 218 -0.06 -14.60 22.35
N GLU A 219 -0.63 -15.18 23.42
CA GLU A 219 -2.00 -15.75 23.41
C GLU A 219 -3.05 -14.70 23.05
N LYS A 220 -2.78 -13.43 23.39
CA LYS A 220 -3.51 -12.26 22.91
C LYS A 220 -2.50 -11.26 22.38
N ILE A 221 -2.59 -10.97 21.08
CA ILE A 221 -1.91 -9.81 20.52
C ILE A 221 -2.76 -8.61 20.95
N GLU A 222 -2.50 -8.07 22.14
CA GLU A 222 -3.16 -6.85 22.59
C GLU A 222 -2.91 -5.77 21.57
N GLN A 223 -3.95 -5.37 20.85
CA GLN A 223 -3.86 -4.24 19.98
C GLN A 223 -3.67 -3.01 20.87
N LYS A 224 -2.49 -2.35 20.80
CA LYS A 224 -2.34 -1.05 21.43
C LYS A 224 -3.50 -0.19 20.94
N PRO A 225 -4.33 0.37 21.85
CA PRO A 225 -5.44 1.20 21.47
C PRO A 225 -4.90 2.33 20.60
N LYS A 226 -5.63 2.66 19.53
CA LYS A 226 -5.30 3.79 18.66
C LYS A 226 -4.96 4.98 19.54
N ALA A 227 -3.78 5.56 19.37
CA ALA A 227 -3.60 6.95 19.80
C ALA A 227 -4.49 7.75 18.88
N ARG A 228 -5.79 7.89 19.23
CA ARG A 228 -6.70 8.75 18.48
C ARG A 228 -6.00 10.09 18.47
N GLY A 229 -5.57 10.59 17.33
CA GLY A 229 -4.82 11.84 17.32
C GLY A 229 -4.13 12.14 16.00
N TRP A 230 -3.63 11.14 15.27
CA TRP A 230 -2.82 11.43 14.09
C TRP A 230 -3.59 11.13 12.79
N MET A 231 -3.45 12.08 11.87
CA MET A 231 -4.45 12.48 10.88
C MET A 231 -4.67 11.43 9.79
N CYS A 232 -5.86 10.82 9.75
CA CYS A 232 -6.38 10.31 8.48
C CYS A 232 -6.71 11.52 7.59
N PRO A 233 -6.42 11.49 6.27
CA PRO A 233 -6.86 12.52 5.35
C PRO A 233 -8.36 12.75 5.49
N VAL A 234 -8.77 14.00 5.71
CA VAL A 234 -10.18 14.37 5.76
C VAL A 234 -10.67 14.50 4.32
N ALA A 235 -11.11 13.37 3.75
CA ALA A 235 -11.57 13.30 2.37
C ALA A 235 -13.01 13.79 2.20
N SER A 236 -13.79 13.86 3.28
CA SER A 236 -15.19 14.31 3.24
C SER A 236 -15.60 15.17 4.45
N PRO A 237 -16.65 16.00 4.31
CA PRO A 237 -17.26 16.71 5.44
C PRO A 237 -17.75 15.78 6.55
N GLN A 238 -18.10 14.54 6.24
CA GLN A 238 -18.53 13.55 7.22
C GLN A 238 -17.36 13.07 8.08
N ASP A 239 -16.17 12.90 7.47
CA ASP A 239 -14.94 12.58 8.18
C ASP A 239 -14.49 13.72 9.09
N LEU A 240 -14.64 14.96 8.62
CA LEU A 240 -14.41 16.17 9.43
C LEU A 240 -15.30 16.17 10.67
N MET A 241 -16.59 15.92 10.49
CA MET A 241 -17.58 15.89 11.58
C MET A 241 -17.27 14.77 12.57
N LEU A 242 -16.90 13.58 12.10
CA LEU A 242 -16.50 12.47 12.96
C LEU A 242 -15.23 12.80 13.77
N GLN A 243 -14.26 13.48 13.16
CA GLN A 243 -13.05 13.92 13.86
C GLN A 243 -13.35 15.06 14.86
N LEU A 244 -14.20 16.03 14.53
CA LEU A 244 -14.66 17.09 15.44
C LEU A 244 -15.43 16.53 16.65
N PHE A 245 -16.33 15.56 16.44
CA PHE A 245 -17.02 14.88 17.55
C PHE A 245 -16.05 14.08 18.43
N SER A 246 -14.99 13.52 17.84
CA SER A 246 -13.95 12.82 18.60
C SER A 246 -13.13 13.77 19.47
N LEU A 247 -12.81 14.97 18.95
CA LEU A 247 -12.16 16.06 19.67
C LEU A 247 -13.04 16.56 20.83
N GLN A 248 -14.33 16.81 20.57
CA GLN A 248 -15.26 17.31 21.59
C GLN A 248 -15.52 16.29 22.72
N ARG A 249 -15.51 14.99 22.42
CA ARG A 249 -15.65 13.92 23.43
C ARG A 249 -14.46 13.86 24.38
N ARG A 250 -13.24 14.21 23.93
CA ARG A 250 -12.05 14.30 24.81
C ARG A 250 -12.14 15.42 25.83
N ARG A 251 -12.86 16.51 25.53
CA ARG A 251 -13.13 17.60 26.49
C ARG A 251 -13.95 17.13 27.70
N THR A 252 -14.72 16.05 27.53
CA THR A 252 -15.67 15.55 28.55
C THR A 252 -15.18 14.32 29.31
N SER A 253 -13.99 13.78 29.02
CA SER A 253 -13.41 12.68 29.79
C SER A 253 -12.71 13.19 31.05
N PRO A 254 -12.93 12.56 32.23
CA PRO A 254 -12.41 13.05 33.51
C PRO A 254 -10.91 12.79 33.74
N GLU A 255 -10.16 12.32 32.74
CA GLU A 255 -8.71 12.09 32.85
C GLU A 255 -7.95 13.18 32.06
N HIS A 256 -7.06 13.87 32.78
CA HIS A 256 -6.15 14.95 32.36
C HIS A 256 -6.75 16.36 32.22
N ASN A 257 -6.38 17.23 33.17
CA ASN A 257 -6.85 18.61 33.30
C ASN A 257 -5.77 19.66 32.90
N GLU A 258 -4.83 19.31 32.03
CA GLU A 258 -3.71 20.21 31.64
C GLU A 258 -3.59 20.55 30.14
N GLU A 259 -4.57 20.21 29.30
CA GLU A 259 -4.46 20.36 27.84
C GLU A 259 -5.52 21.27 27.20
N SER A 260 -5.68 22.50 27.71
CA SER A 260 -6.58 23.48 27.07
C SER A 260 -5.96 24.17 25.84
N SER A 261 -4.63 24.24 25.73
CA SER A 261 -3.94 24.96 24.65
C SER A 261 -3.70 24.10 23.40
N THR A 262 -3.49 22.79 23.58
CA THR A 262 -3.26 21.83 22.49
C THR A 262 -4.53 21.63 21.65
N PHE A 263 -5.70 21.60 22.28
CA PHE A 263 -6.99 21.46 21.60
C PHE A 263 -7.26 22.55 20.57
N GLY A 264 -6.98 23.81 20.92
CA GLY A 264 -7.17 24.94 20.00
C GLY A 264 -6.27 24.84 18.77
N HIS A 265 -5.03 24.36 18.96
CA HIS A 265 -4.09 24.14 17.87
C HIS A 265 -4.50 22.95 16.98
N GLU A 266 -4.97 21.84 17.57
CA GLU A 266 -5.47 20.67 16.84
C GLU A 266 -6.70 21.01 15.99
N LEU A 267 -7.65 21.78 16.55
CA LEU A 267 -8.86 22.19 15.84
C LEU A 267 -8.54 23.14 14.68
N LEU A 268 -7.65 24.11 14.88
CA LEU A 268 -7.19 25.00 13.80
C LEU A 268 -6.49 24.20 12.70
N GLN A 269 -5.61 23.27 13.05
CA GLN A 269 -4.89 22.46 12.07
C GLN A 269 -5.80 21.54 11.25
N LEU A 270 -6.85 21.00 11.88
CA LEU A 270 -7.89 20.22 11.21
C LEU A 270 -8.68 21.07 10.20
N MET A 271 -9.05 22.30 10.57
CA MET A 271 -9.72 23.25 9.69
C MET A 271 -8.84 23.68 8.51
N TYR A 272 -7.55 23.96 8.75
CA TYR A 272 -6.59 24.30 7.69
C TYR A 272 -6.39 23.14 6.71
N THR A 273 -6.30 21.91 7.21
CA THR A 273 -6.10 20.72 6.37
C THR A 273 -7.31 20.45 5.48
N PHE A 274 -8.53 20.63 6.00
CA PHE A 274 -9.76 20.49 5.22
C PHE A 274 -9.92 21.60 4.17
N ASN A 275 -9.54 22.84 4.49
CA ASN A 275 -9.63 23.94 3.53
C ASN A 275 -8.61 23.79 2.39
N ALA A 276 -7.41 23.28 2.70
CA ALA A 276 -6.39 22.99 1.69
C ALA A 276 -6.80 21.88 0.72
N THR A 277 -7.67 20.94 1.12
CA THR A 277 -8.19 19.89 0.24
C THR A 277 -9.41 20.34 -0.57
N SER A 278 -10.18 21.33 -0.10
CA SER A 278 -11.29 21.92 -0.87
C SER A 278 -10.82 22.86 -1.98
N ASP A 279 -9.72 23.59 -1.77
CA ASP A 279 -9.19 24.59 -2.72
C ASP A 279 -8.56 23.97 -3.99
N ILE A 280 -8.42 22.63 -4.05
CA ILE A 280 -7.95 21.91 -5.25
C ILE A 280 -9.12 21.56 -6.21
N SER A 281 -10.37 21.86 -5.82
CA SER A 281 -11.57 21.43 -6.57
C SER A 281 -12.39 22.55 -7.24
N SER A 282 -11.89 23.80 -7.27
CA SER A 282 -12.60 24.89 -7.93
C SER A 282 -11.68 25.70 -8.86
N ASP A 283 -11.53 25.22 -10.10
CA ASP A 283 -11.25 26.09 -11.25
C ASP A 283 -12.16 25.64 -12.41
N ASP A 284 -13.41 26.09 -12.33
CA ASP A 284 -14.32 26.18 -13.47
C ASP A 284 -15.08 27.50 -13.35
N GLY A 285 -15.05 28.30 -14.41
CA GLY A 285 -15.64 29.64 -14.40
C GLY A 285 -15.21 30.49 -15.57
N GLY A 286 -15.78 30.21 -16.75
CA GLY A 286 -15.66 31.05 -17.94
C GLY A 286 -16.32 32.43 -17.83
N ASP A 287 -15.86 33.30 -18.73
CA ASP A 287 -16.47 34.48 -19.35
C ASP A 287 -17.30 35.45 -18.50
N THR A 288 -16.82 36.70 -18.44
CA THR A 288 -17.69 37.87 -18.48
C THR A 288 -17.20 38.88 -19.53
N THR A 289 -18.05 39.07 -20.53
CA THR A 289 -18.07 40.18 -21.47
C THR A 289 -18.37 41.50 -20.74
N SER A 290 -17.56 42.53 -20.97
CA SER A 290 -18.01 43.91 -20.89
C SER A 290 -17.32 44.75 -21.97
N HIS A 291 -18.18 45.47 -22.66
CA HIS A 291 -17.99 46.25 -23.87
C HIS A 291 -17.40 47.65 -23.57
N ASP A 292 -17.04 48.36 -24.66
CA ASP A 292 -16.74 49.80 -24.81
C ASP A 292 -15.22 50.13 -24.87
N ASP A 293 -14.66 50.86 -25.85
CA ASP A 293 -15.16 51.47 -27.09
C ASP A 293 -13.95 52.03 -27.89
N LEU A 294 -14.13 52.24 -29.21
CA LEU A 294 -13.46 53.27 -30.07
C LEU A 294 -11.91 53.35 -30.18
N PHE A 295 -11.36 52.97 -31.34
CA PHE A 295 -10.72 53.88 -32.34
C PHE A 295 -9.92 53.10 -33.41
N SER A 296 -10.20 53.44 -34.68
CA SER A 296 -9.56 53.09 -35.97
C SER A 296 -9.92 51.75 -36.62
#